data_AF-A0A5D4U8K1-F1
#
_entry.id   AF-A0A5D4U8K1-F1
#
_cell.length_a   1.000
_cell.length_b   1.000
_cell.length_c   1.000
_cell.angle_alpha   90.00
_cell.angle_beta   90.00
_cell.angle_gamma   90.00
#
_symmetry.space_group_name_H-M   'P 1'
#
loop_
_entity.id
_entity.type
_entity.pdbx_description
1 polymer ?
#
loop_
_entity_poly.entity_id
_entity_poly.type
_entity_poly.pdbx_seq_one_letter_code
_entity_poly.pdbx_strand_id
1 'polypeptide(L)'
;MDPLEVIANLNKAFPYFQPVFSADEHTIMGYEILGRYQSDQGIISLGPFFLDEDIPDEYRIEADNYILSQALEKSLNEGISTSFFVNRDANLLMADRGQSLLELLLRFCSKGLELERIVLEISEKTFRGDFEQLFHLIQYYKTYGIKIAIDNIGGDSDQWERLAKVSPDIMKVDLQHLRKEAGNTAFHNILYSLSMLARKIGSTLLFENIELDYQLHFAWKNGGRYYQGFYLQEPSAHFLKKEILREKLKTKCQEYIEHEKRHLKAVHGLAQLLQRETNEHINQLKKQTNNLDSLIISLSKIVGDKFFRLYICDGNGFQLTENLIRENSGWEALDGFKGKNWSWRPYFLENIMRMQNKNAGLLSDSYSDIETGEMIRTFSYPLGENHYLFMDLAYDFLYDQDGIHY
;
A
#
# COMPACT_ATOMS: atom_id res chain seq x y z
N MET A 1 -14.51 26.35 -19.69
CA MET A 1 -15.92 26.07 -20.03
C MET A 1 -16.73 27.11 -19.30
N ASP A 2 -17.68 27.78 -19.94
CA ASP A 2 -18.49 28.78 -19.25
C ASP A 2 -19.42 28.07 -18.25
N PRO A 3 -19.29 28.32 -16.93
CA PRO A 3 -20.12 27.67 -15.92
C PRO A 3 -21.62 27.90 -16.15
N LEU A 4 -21.98 29.09 -16.64
CA LEU A 4 -23.39 29.44 -16.91
C LEU A 4 -23.95 28.61 -18.07
N GLU A 5 -23.12 28.26 -19.06
CA GLU A 5 -23.54 27.41 -20.16
C GLU A 5 -23.87 26.00 -19.69
N VAL A 6 -23.06 25.44 -18.77
CA VAL A 6 -23.29 24.10 -18.19
C VAL A 6 -24.60 24.07 -17.43
N ILE A 7 -24.81 25.04 -16.54
CA ILE A 7 -26.01 25.10 -15.69
C ILE A 7 -27.26 25.36 -16.53
N ALA A 8 -27.20 26.27 -17.51
CA ALA A 8 -28.32 26.52 -18.42
C ALA A 8 -28.67 25.30 -19.29
N ASN A 9 -27.73 24.35 -19.48
CA ASN A 9 -27.90 23.17 -20.32
C ASN A 9 -27.57 21.86 -19.58
N LEU A 10 -27.98 21.73 -18.30
CA LEU A 10 -27.72 20.50 -17.52
C LEU A 10 -28.25 19.23 -18.19
N ASN A 11 -29.27 19.34 -19.05
CA ASN A 11 -29.76 18.23 -19.87
C ASN A 11 -28.70 17.64 -20.83
N LYS A 12 -27.62 18.38 -21.12
CA LYS A 12 -26.44 17.90 -21.89
C LYS A 12 -25.37 17.26 -21.00
N ALA A 13 -25.49 17.33 -19.66
CA ALA A 13 -24.63 16.64 -18.72
C ALA A 13 -25.11 15.20 -18.49
N PHE A 14 -24.18 14.27 -18.32
CA PHE A 14 -24.50 12.85 -18.16
C PHE A 14 -23.35 12.06 -17.50
N PRO A 15 -23.65 10.92 -16.85
CA PRO A 15 -22.63 10.11 -16.20
C PRO A 15 -21.87 9.21 -17.18
N TYR A 16 -20.56 9.13 -16.99
CA TYR A 16 -19.73 8.01 -17.39
C TYR A 16 -19.43 7.13 -16.18
N PHE A 17 -19.09 5.87 -16.45
CA PHE A 17 -18.82 4.86 -15.44
C PHE A 17 -17.44 4.26 -15.70
N GLN A 18 -16.53 4.39 -14.73
CA GLN A 18 -15.26 3.68 -14.77
C GLN A 18 -15.30 2.47 -13.83
N PRO A 19 -15.08 1.25 -14.32
CA PRO A 19 -15.16 0.07 -13.47
C PRO A 19 -13.98 -0.02 -12.51
N VAL A 20 -14.30 -0.44 -11.29
CA VAL A 20 -13.36 -0.82 -10.23
C VAL A 20 -13.37 -2.34 -10.12
N PHE A 21 -12.21 -2.96 -10.29
CA PHE A 21 -12.06 -4.42 -10.29
C PHE A 21 -11.62 -4.94 -8.93
N SER A 22 -12.11 -6.11 -8.57
CA SER A 22 -11.72 -6.83 -7.34
C SER A 22 -10.57 -7.80 -7.56
N ALA A 23 -9.67 -7.90 -6.58
CA ALA A 23 -8.56 -8.85 -6.58
C ALA A 23 -8.99 -10.29 -6.29
N ASP A 24 -10.06 -10.50 -5.52
CA ASP A 24 -10.55 -11.82 -5.11
C ASP A 24 -11.43 -12.47 -6.19
N GLU A 25 -12.44 -11.77 -6.70
CA GLU A 25 -13.33 -12.30 -7.74
C GLU A 25 -12.83 -12.07 -9.16
N HIS A 26 -11.86 -11.18 -9.37
CA HIS A 26 -11.39 -10.73 -10.69
C HIS A 26 -12.53 -10.16 -11.55
N THR A 27 -13.51 -9.52 -10.89
CA THR A 27 -14.68 -8.94 -11.54
C THR A 27 -14.89 -7.49 -11.14
N ILE A 28 -15.76 -6.80 -11.87
CA ILE A 28 -16.20 -5.45 -11.52
C ILE A 28 -16.94 -5.50 -10.17
N MET A 29 -16.40 -4.80 -9.18
CA MET A 29 -16.99 -4.64 -7.85
C MET A 29 -17.91 -3.41 -7.80
N GLY A 30 -17.54 -2.36 -8.53
CA GLY A 30 -18.27 -1.11 -8.57
C GLY A 30 -17.87 -0.23 -9.75
N TYR A 31 -18.51 0.93 -9.83
CA TYR A 31 -18.18 1.95 -10.82
C TYR A 31 -17.98 3.30 -10.14
N GLU A 32 -16.92 4.00 -10.50
CA GLU A 32 -16.81 5.43 -10.26
C GLU A 32 -17.71 6.19 -11.24
N ILE A 33 -18.54 7.07 -10.69
CA ILE A 33 -19.43 7.93 -11.46
C ILE A 33 -18.66 9.21 -11.81
N LEU A 34 -18.53 9.46 -13.11
CA LEU A 34 -17.75 10.57 -13.64
C LEU A 34 -18.62 11.49 -14.50
N GLY A 35 -18.63 12.78 -14.19
CA GLY A 35 -19.40 13.76 -14.96
C GLY A 35 -18.84 14.01 -16.36
N ARG A 36 -19.71 13.97 -17.37
CA ARG A 36 -19.42 14.36 -18.76
C ARG A 36 -20.44 15.38 -19.26
N TYR A 37 -20.03 16.16 -20.25
CA TYR A 37 -20.88 17.15 -20.90
C TYR A 37 -20.76 17.02 -22.42
N GLN A 38 -21.92 17.03 -23.10
CA GLN A 38 -21.98 17.03 -24.56
C GLN A 38 -21.81 18.48 -25.07
N SER A 39 -20.59 18.82 -25.46
CA SER A 39 -20.29 20.10 -26.12
C SER A 39 -20.42 19.99 -27.63
N ASP A 40 -20.34 21.14 -28.31
CA ASP A 40 -20.27 21.20 -29.78
C ASP A 40 -19.00 20.56 -30.35
N GLN A 41 -17.95 20.42 -29.53
CA GLN A 41 -16.68 19.78 -29.90
C GLN A 41 -16.65 18.28 -29.54
N GLY A 42 -17.75 17.74 -29.03
CA GLY A 42 -17.86 16.36 -28.56
C GLY A 42 -17.98 16.25 -27.05
N ILE A 43 -17.77 15.03 -26.54
CA ILE A 43 -17.93 14.70 -25.12
C ILE A 43 -16.68 15.14 -24.36
N ILE A 44 -16.86 15.96 -23.32
CA ILE A 44 -15.77 16.47 -22.49
C ILE A 44 -16.00 16.19 -21.00
N SER A 45 -14.92 16.18 -20.23
CA SER A 45 -14.96 16.00 -18.78
C SER A 45 -15.51 17.24 -18.08
N LEU A 46 -16.38 17.03 -17.07
CA LEU A 46 -16.77 18.09 -16.14
C LEU A 46 -15.79 18.25 -14.96
N GLY A 47 -14.69 17.49 -14.91
CA GLY A 47 -13.66 17.63 -13.88
C GLY A 47 -13.17 19.08 -13.69
N PRO A 48 -12.79 19.81 -14.76
CA PRO A 48 -12.41 21.22 -14.65
C PRO A 48 -13.51 22.13 -14.10
N PHE A 49 -14.79 21.80 -14.33
CA PHE A 49 -15.92 22.55 -13.77
C PHE A 49 -16.05 22.30 -12.26
N PHE A 50 -15.92 21.05 -11.80
CA PHE A 50 -16.03 20.74 -10.37
C PHE A 50 -14.85 21.26 -9.54
N LEU A 51 -13.64 21.29 -10.13
CA LEU A 51 -12.41 21.74 -9.48
C LEU A 51 -12.23 23.27 -9.48
N ASP A 52 -13.07 24.01 -10.19
CA ASP A 52 -13.00 25.47 -10.26
C ASP A 52 -13.69 26.10 -9.04
N GLU A 53 -12.89 26.71 -8.15
CA GLU A 53 -13.37 27.38 -6.93
C GLU A 53 -14.08 28.71 -7.22
N ASP A 54 -13.95 29.29 -8.41
CA ASP A 54 -14.64 30.53 -8.78
C ASP A 54 -16.13 30.28 -9.14
N ILE A 55 -16.52 29.01 -9.33
CA ILE A 55 -17.90 28.62 -9.62
C ILE A 55 -18.70 28.51 -8.32
N PRO A 56 -19.86 29.18 -8.21
CA PRO A 56 -20.73 29.09 -7.05
C PRO A 56 -21.03 27.64 -6.62
N ASP A 57 -20.93 27.39 -5.31
CA ASP A 57 -21.15 26.08 -4.70
C ASP A 57 -22.50 25.46 -5.08
N GLU A 58 -23.56 26.28 -5.14
CA GLU A 58 -24.91 25.85 -5.51
C GLU A 58 -24.96 25.23 -6.91
N TYR A 59 -24.22 25.78 -7.88
CA TYR A 59 -24.16 25.27 -9.24
C TYR A 59 -23.38 23.96 -9.32
N ARG A 60 -22.27 23.86 -8.57
CA ARG A 60 -21.50 22.62 -8.50
C ARG A 60 -22.32 21.50 -7.86
N ILE A 61 -23.00 21.78 -6.75
CA ILE A 61 -23.89 20.84 -6.06
C ILE A 61 -25.06 20.41 -6.95
N GLU A 62 -25.69 21.34 -7.67
CA GLU A 62 -26.79 21.05 -8.59
C GLU A 62 -26.35 20.09 -9.70
N ALA A 63 -25.23 20.39 -10.37
CA ALA A 63 -24.67 19.53 -11.41
C ALA A 63 -24.30 18.14 -10.87
N ASP A 64 -23.69 18.08 -9.69
CA ASP A 64 -23.28 16.83 -9.03
C ASP A 64 -24.48 15.92 -8.70
N ASN A 65 -25.54 16.51 -8.15
CA ASN A 65 -26.76 15.79 -7.79
C ASN A 65 -27.57 15.38 -9.02
N TYR A 66 -27.55 16.20 -10.08
CA TYR A 66 -28.15 15.85 -11.37
C TYR A 66 -27.47 14.63 -12.01
N ILE A 67 -26.15 14.62 -12.09
CA ILE A 67 -25.38 13.50 -12.67
C ILE A 67 -25.55 12.23 -11.85
N LEU A 68 -25.49 12.33 -10.52
CA LEU A 68 -25.73 11.20 -9.62
C LEU A 68 -27.14 10.64 -9.79
N SER A 69 -28.16 11.50 -9.90
CA SER A 69 -29.54 11.07 -10.15
C SER A 69 -29.66 10.26 -11.44
N GLN A 70 -29.06 10.74 -12.53
CA GLN A 70 -29.06 10.03 -13.81
C GLN A 70 -28.33 8.69 -13.73
N ALA A 71 -27.21 8.63 -12.99
CA ALA A 71 -26.45 7.40 -12.79
C ALA A 71 -27.25 6.35 -12.02
N LEU A 72 -27.90 6.75 -10.92
CA LEU A 72 -28.70 5.85 -10.07
C LEU A 72 -30.01 5.43 -10.75
N GLU A 73 -30.63 6.31 -11.53
CA GLU A 73 -31.81 5.95 -12.31
C GLU A 73 -31.48 4.93 -13.40
N LYS A 74 -30.37 5.15 -14.12
CA LYS A 74 -29.87 4.19 -15.10
C LYS A 74 -29.55 2.83 -14.48
N SER A 75 -28.89 2.82 -13.32
CA SER A 75 -28.51 1.56 -12.66
C SER A 75 -29.72 0.73 -12.22
N LEU A 76 -30.76 1.37 -11.69
CA LEU A 76 -32.00 0.70 -11.32
C LEU A 76 -32.74 0.15 -12.55
N ASN A 77 -32.80 0.93 -13.64
CA ASN A 77 -33.44 0.50 -14.88
C ASN A 77 -32.73 -0.69 -15.54
N GLU A 78 -31.40 -0.75 -15.45
CA GLU A 78 -30.59 -1.84 -16.01
C GLU A 78 -30.35 -3.00 -15.01
N GLY A 79 -30.88 -2.92 -13.78
CA GLY A 79 -30.74 -3.96 -12.77
C GLY A 79 -29.30 -4.16 -12.27
N ILE A 80 -28.50 -3.10 -12.26
CA ILE A 80 -27.10 -3.15 -11.83
C ILE A 80 -27.01 -3.31 -10.31
N SER A 81 -26.24 -4.30 -9.88
CA SER A 81 -26.10 -4.68 -8.47
C SER A 81 -24.73 -4.39 -7.86
N THR A 82 -23.83 -3.76 -8.62
CA THR A 82 -22.48 -3.38 -8.15
C THR A 82 -22.51 -2.13 -7.26
N SER A 83 -21.39 -1.83 -6.62
CA SER A 83 -21.24 -0.58 -5.85
C SER A 83 -21.06 0.64 -6.74
N PHE A 84 -21.35 1.83 -6.22
CA PHE A 84 -21.12 3.11 -6.87
C PHE A 84 -20.19 3.97 -6.02
N PHE A 85 -19.07 4.37 -6.60
CA PHE A 85 -18.15 5.32 -6.02
C PHE A 85 -18.60 6.73 -6.44
N VAL A 86 -18.91 7.55 -5.44
CA VAL A 86 -19.49 8.89 -5.59
C VAL A 86 -18.53 9.90 -5.00
N ASN A 87 -17.90 10.70 -5.86
CA ASN A 87 -17.02 11.79 -5.44
C ASN A 87 -17.82 12.94 -4.83
N ARG A 88 -17.40 13.40 -3.64
CA ARG A 88 -17.91 14.64 -3.03
C ARG A 88 -16.77 15.44 -2.42
N ASP A 89 -16.70 16.71 -2.81
CA ASP A 89 -15.86 17.68 -2.12
C ASP A 89 -16.35 17.86 -0.68
N ALA A 90 -15.43 17.78 0.28
CA ALA A 90 -15.78 17.85 1.70
C ALA A 90 -16.36 19.20 2.12
N ASN A 91 -15.91 20.31 1.51
CA ASN A 91 -16.43 21.64 1.81
C ASN A 91 -17.86 21.79 1.27
N LEU A 92 -18.10 21.36 0.03
CA LEU A 92 -19.45 21.38 -0.57
C LEU A 92 -20.42 20.48 0.19
N LEU A 93 -19.98 19.27 0.58
CA LEU A 93 -20.78 18.35 1.38
C LEU A 93 -21.13 18.97 2.75
N MET A 94 -20.22 19.74 3.35
CA MET A 94 -20.45 20.36 4.65
C MET A 94 -21.28 21.65 4.58
N ALA A 95 -21.50 22.24 3.40
CA ALA A 95 -22.29 23.46 3.22
C ALA A 95 -23.72 23.33 3.78
N ASP A 96 -24.33 22.14 3.66
CA ASP A 96 -25.62 21.79 4.24
C ASP A 96 -25.55 20.60 5.21
N ARG A 97 -24.33 20.28 5.69
CA ARG A 97 -24.05 19.09 6.52
C ARG A 97 -24.52 17.78 5.89
N GLY A 98 -24.46 17.69 4.56
CA GLY A 98 -24.75 16.49 3.78
C GLY A 98 -26.25 16.19 3.62
N GLN A 99 -27.13 17.05 4.12
CA GLN A 99 -28.56 16.75 4.15
C GLN A 99 -29.13 16.49 2.75
N SER A 100 -28.82 17.33 1.76
CA SER A 100 -29.32 17.19 0.39
C SER A 100 -28.89 15.87 -0.27
N LEU A 101 -27.63 15.46 -0.08
CA LEU A 101 -27.12 14.20 -0.62
C LEU A 101 -27.82 13.00 0.04
N LEU A 102 -27.98 13.01 1.35
CA LEU A 102 -28.65 11.93 2.06
C LEU A 102 -30.12 11.81 1.63
N GLU A 103 -30.84 12.92 1.52
CA GLU A 103 -32.22 12.95 1.03
C GLU A 103 -32.33 12.39 -0.39
N LEU A 104 -31.40 12.76 -1.28
CA LEU A 104 -31.31 12.20 -2.63
C LEU A 104 -31.17 10.67 -2.58
N LEU A 105 -30.19 10.17 -1.82
CA LEU A 105 -29.93 8.73 -1.70
C LEU A 105 -31.12 7.98 -1.10
N LEU A 106 -31.77 8.53 -0.08
CA LEU A 106 -32.99 7.96 0.53
C LEU A 106 -34.15 7.90 -0.46
N ARG A 107 -34.30 8.91 -1.33
CA ARG A 107 -35.28 8.88 -2.42
C ARG A 107 -35.03 7.71 -3.36
N PHE A 108 -33.77 7.43 -3.72
CA PHE A 108 -33.44 6.26 -4.54
C PHE A 108 -33.55 4.95 -3.77
N CYS A 109 -33.35 4.96 -2.45
CA CYS A 109 -33.60 3.80 -1.59
C CYS A 109 -35.05 3.33 -1.68
N SER A 110 -36.02 4.26 -1.67
CA SER A 110 -37.44 3.91 -1.90
C SER A 110 -37.74 3.30 -3.28
N LYS A 111 -36.79 3.39 -4.23
CA LYS A 111 -36.88 2.80 -5.57
C LYS A 111 -36.08 1.49 -5.71
N GLY A 112 -35.43 1.02 -4.64
CA GLY A 112 -34.67 -0.23 -4.62
C GLY A 112 -33.15 -0.08 -4.56
N LEU A 113 -32.61 1.14 -4.39
CA LEU A 113 -31.18 1.32 -4.10
C LEU A 113 -30.85 0.81 -2.68
N GLU A 114 -29.82 0.01 -2.56
CA GLU A 114 -29.22 -0.36 -1.26
C GLU A 114 -28.11 0.63 -0.93
N LEU A 115 -28.22 1.34 0.20
CA LEU A 115 -27.24 2.36 0.60
C LEU A 115 -25.84 1.78 0.87
N GLU A 116 -25.76 0.50 1.24
CA GLU A 116 -24.50 -0.26 1.41
C GLU A 116 -23.66 -0.40 0.13
N ARG A 117 -24.27 -0.11 -1.02
CA ARG A 117 -23.62 -0.09 -2.33
C ARG A 117 -23.05 1.29 -2.67
N ILE A 118 -23.34 2.31 -1.88
CA ILE A 118 -22.73 3.64 -2.06
C ILE A 118 -21.40 3.66 -1.32
N VAL A 119 -20.34 3.98 -2.06
CA VAL A 119 -19.03 4.32 -1.54
C VAL A 119 -18.86 5.82 -1.76
N LEU A 120 -18.92 6.59 -0.69
CA LEU A 120 -18.69 8.03 -0.75
C LEU A 120 -17.19 8.29 -0.72
N GLU A 121 -16.67 8.86 -1.80
CA GLU A 121 -15.28 9.29 -1.89
C GLU A 121 -15.15 10.73 -1.40
N ILE A 122 -14.32 10.95 -0.38
CA ILE A 122 -14.10 12.25 0.23
C ILE A 122 -12.63 12.61 0.06
N SER A 123 -12.37 13.77 -0.54
CA SER A 123 -11.06 14.39 -0.53
C SER A 123 -10.93 15.30 0.69
N GLU A 124 -10.24 14.82 1.74
CA GLU A 124 -10.07 15.58 2.98
C GLU A 124 -8.97 16.66 2.89
N LYS A 125 -8.07 16.55 1.91
CA LYS A 125 -6.89 17.42 1.78
C LYS A 125 -7.27 18.89 1.62
N THR A 126 -8.36 19.17 0.92
CA THR A 126 -8.84 20.53 0.64
C THR A 126 -9.87 21.01 1.66
N PHE A 127 -10.19 20.22 2.69
CA PHE A 127 -11.19 20.60 3.67
C PHE A 127 -10.69 21.70 4.62
N ARG A 128 -11.39 22.83 4.64
CA ARG A 128 -11.02 24.04 5.40
C ARG A 128 -11.78 24.19 6.72
N GLY A 129 -12.77 23.32 6.97
CA GLY A 129 -13.65 23.39 8.13
C GLY A 129 -13.15 22.62 9.36
N ASP A 130 -14.04 22.49 10.35
CA ASP A 130 -13.80 21.70 11.56
C ASP A 130 -13.89 20.19 11.24
N PHE A 131 -12.75 19.51 11.33
CA PHE A 131 -12.64 18.09 11.02
C PHE A 131 -13.52 17.21 11.93
N GLU A 132 -13.79 17.62 13.17
CA GLU A 132 -14.70 16.89 14.05
C GLU A 132 -16.11 16.84 13.49
N GLN A 133 -16.57 17.95 12.88
CA GLN A 133 -17.89 18.02 12.29
C GLN A 133 -18.00 17.13 11.05
N LEU A 134 -16.97 17.14 10.20
CA LEU A 134 -16.89 16.23 9.05
C LEU A 134 -16.87 14.76 9.51
N PHE A 135 -16.09 14.44 10.54
CA PHE A 135 -16.05 13.11 11.14
C PHE A 135 -17.44 12.67 11.65
N HIS A 136 -18.16 13.54 12.37
CA HIS A 136 -19.51 13.23 12.83
C HIS A 136 -20.49 12.96 11.68
N LEU A 137 -20.40 13.74 10.59
CA LEU A 137 -21.20 13.49 9.39
C LEU A 137 -20.86 12.13 8.77
N ILE A 138 -19.57 11.81 8.64
CA ILE A 138 -19.10 10.54 8.11
C ILE A 138 -19.62 9.36 8.94
N GLN A 139 -19.54 9.45 10.28
CA GLN A 139 -20.06 8.41 11.17
C GLN A 139 -21.58 8.28 11.03
N TYR A 140 -22.29 9.40 10.91
CA TYR A 140 -23.73 9.41 10.67
C TYR A 140 -24.08 8.68 9.37
N TYR A 141 -23.37 8.92 8.27
CA TYR A 141 -23.58 8.21 7.00
C TYR A 141 -23.30 6.71 7.11
N LYS A 142 -22.24 6.33 7.82
CA LYS A 142 -21.93 4.92 8.09
C LYS A 142 -23.07 4.20 8.82
N THR A 143 -23.89 4.89 9.63
CA THR A 143 -25.07 4.26 10.28
C THR A 143 -26.14 3.79 9.31
N TYR A 144 -26.16 4.33 8.07
CA TYR A 144 -27.03 3.88 6.98
C TYR A 144 -26.39 2.77 6.12
N GLY A 145 -25.18 2.33 6.45
CA GLY A 145 -24.40 1.37 5.67
C GLY A 145 -23.56 1.97 4.55
N ILE A 146 -23.61 3.30 4.34
CA ILE A 146 -22.79 3.99 3.33
C ILE A 146 -21.31 3.79 3.68
N LYS A 147 -20.54 3.31 2.71
CA LYS A 147 -19.08 3.11 2.85
C LYS A 147 -18.35 4.40 2.54
N ILE A 148 -17.18 4.56 3.14
CA ILE A 148 -16.37 5.77 3.03
C ILE A 148 -15.03 5.41 2.40
N ALA A 149 -14.69 6.11 1.33
CA ALA A 149 -13.38 6.08 0.72
C ALA A 149 -12.68 7.43 0.97
N ILE A 150 -11.42 7.40 1.39
CA ILE A 150 -10.58 8.61 1.43
C ILE A 150 -9.69 8.62 0.20
N ASP A 151 -9.76 9.74 -0.51
CA ASP A 151 -9.05 9.95 -1.76
C ASP A 151 -7.64 10.52 -1.55
N ASN A 152 -6.74 10.30 -2.52
CA ASN A 152 -5.42 10.93 -2.58
C ASN A 152 -4.56 10.77 -1.30
N ILE A 153 -4.37 9.55 -0.81
CA ILE A 153 -3.57 9.31 0.39
C ILE A 153 -2.07 9.51 0.12
N GLY A 154 -1.40 10.28 0.98
CA GLY A 154 0.02 10.63 0.89
C GLY A 154 0.20 12.11 0.54
N GLY A 155 0.81 12.90 1.43
CA GLY A 155 1.18 14.29 1.14
C GLY A 155 1.29 15.21 2.35
N ASP A 156 0.49 14.99 3.40
CA ASP A 156 0.40 15.91 4.55
C ASP A 156 0.66 15.22 5.89
N SER A 157 1.30 15.92 6.83
CA SER A 157 1.69 15.40 8.14
C SER A 157 0.50 14.94 8.98
N ASP A 158 -0.62 15.65 8.87
CA ASP A 158 -1.79 15.47 9.75
C ASP A 158 -2.76 14.40 9.20
N GLN A 159 -2.50 13.89 8.00
CA GLN A 159 -3.38 12.94 7.32
C GLN A 159 -3.47 11.60 8.09
N TRP A 160 -2.40 11.19 8.76
CA TRP A 160 -2.36 9.91 9.48
C TRP A 160 -3.29 9.86 10.69
N GLU A 161 -3.33 10.94 11.48
CA GLU A 161 -4.21 11.03 12.64
C GLU A 161 -5.68 11.05 12.20
N ARG A 162 -5.98 11.80 11.13
CA ARG A 162 -7.31 11.89 10.52
C ARG A 162 -7.77 10.54 9.95
N LEU A 163 -6.91 9.85 9.21
CA LEU A 163 -7.19 8.51 8.68
C LEU A 163 -7.48 7.50 9.80
N ALA A 164 -6.65 7.48 10.85
CA ALA A 164 -6.86 6.61 12.00
C ALA A 164 -8.21 6.89 12.67
N LYS A 165 -8.56 8.16 12.83
CA LYS A 165 -9.83 8.58 13.43
C LYS A 165 -11.04 8.20 12.57
N VAL A 166 -11.02 8.51 11.27
CA VAL A 166 -12.10 8.21 10.33
C VAL A 166 -12.30 6.70 10.16
N SER A 167 -11.21 5.93 10.19
CA SER A 167 -11.17 4.50 9.93
C SER A 167 -11.98 4.15 8.66
N PRO A 168 -11.58 4.68 7.48
CA PRO A 168 -12.36 4.54 6.26
C PRO A 168 -12.48 3.08 5.81
N ASP A 169 -13.53 2.75 5.07
CA ASP A 169 -13.69 1.41 4.50
C ASP A 169 -12.68 1.16 3.38
N ILE A 170 -12.38 2.22 2.61
CA ILE A 170 -11.48 2.18 1.47
C ILE A 170 -10.48 3.34 1.55
N MET A 171 -9.24 3.05 1.23
CA MET A 171 -8.14 4.01 1.09
C MET A 171 -7.69 4.00 -0.36
N LYS A 172 -7.86 5.13 -1.05
CA LYS A 172 -7.46 5.26 -2.46
C LYS A 172 -6.00 5.69 -2.57
N VAL A 173 -5.28 5.04 -3.48
CA VAL A 173 -3.86 5.23 -3.71
C VAL A 173 -3.62 5.49 -5.19
N ASP A 174 -3.19 6.71 -5.49
CA ASP A 174 -2.89 7.13 -6.86
C ASP A 174 -1.48 6.67 -7.29
N LEU A 175 -1.41 5.91 -8.39
CA LEU A 175 -0.16 5.43 -8.99
C LEU A 175 0.38 6.31 -10.12
N GLN A 176 -0.17 7.50 -10.38
CA GLN A 176 0.37 8.45 -11.37
C GLN A 176 1.84 8.79 -11.10
N HIS A 177 2.21 8.94 -9.82
CA HIS A 177 3.58 9.29 -9.41
C HIS A 177 4.58 8.14 -9.58
N LEU A 178 4.11 6.88 -9.58
CA LEU A 178 4.96 5.71 -9.76
C LEU A 178 5.71 5.73 -11.11
N ARG A 179 5.15 6.43 -12.13
CA ARG A 179 5.83 6.64 -13.43
C ARG A 179 7.02 7.58 -13.36
N LYS A 180 6.91 8.66 -12.60
CA LYS A 180 7.99 9.67 -12.46
C LYS A 180 9.11 9.16 -11.56
N GLU A 181 8.79 8.21 -10.70
CA GLU A 181 9.65 7.68 -9.65
C GLU A 181 10.07 6.22 -9.88
N ALA A 182 10.07 5.75 -11.13
CA ALA A 182 10.61 4.43 -11.47
C ALA A 182 12.08 4.34 -11.03
N GLY A 183 12.33 3.75 -9.85
CA GLY A 183 13.63 3.69 -9.18
C GLY A 183 13.69 4.32 -7.78
N ASN A 184 12.66 5.05 -7.33
CA ASN A 184 12.62 5.62 -5.99
C ASN A 184 12.10 4.59 -4.97
N THR A 185 13.02 3.98 -4.23
CA THR A 185 12.72 3.04 -3.15
C THR A 185 11.87 3.67 -2.04
N ALA A 186 11.93 5.01 -1.87
CA ALA A 186 11.17 5.71 -0.85
C ALA A 186 9.65 5.61 -1.05
N PHE A 187 9.15 5.77 -2.29
CA PHE A 187 7.72 5.68 -2.57
C PHE A 187 7.19 4.26 -2.37
N HIS A 188 7.97 3.25 -2.75
CA HIS A 188 7.65 1.85 -2.45
C HIS A 188 7.54 1.59 -0.94
N ASN A 189 8.48 2.11 -0.15
CA ASN A 189 8.47 1.96 1.31
C ASN A 189 7.28 2.68 1.97
N ILE A 190 6.88 3.85 1.46
CA ILE A 190 5.69 4.57 1.93
C ILE A 190 4.44 3.74 1.66
N LEU A 191 4.29 3.20 0.46
CA LEU A 191 3.11 2.40 0.11
C LEU A 191 3.06 1.06 0.84
N TYR A 192 4.21 0.43 1.08
CA TYR A 192 4.29 -0.74 1.96
C TYR A 192 3.81 -0.39 3.38
N SER A 193 4.28 0.72 3.94
CA SER A 193 3.86 1.19 5.27
C SER A 193 2.36 1.48 5.32
N LEU A 194 1.82 2.10 4.27
CA LEU A 194 0.39 2.34 4.12
C LEU A 194 -0.42 1.03 4.09
N SER A 195 0.08 -0.01 3.41
CA SER A 195 -0.58 -1.32 3.39
C SER A 195 -0.64 -1.96 4.78
N MET A 196 0.40 -1.76 5.61
CA MET A 196 0.41 -2.24 6.99
C MET A 196 -0.55 -1.46 7.88
N LEU A 197 -0.63 -0.13 7.70
CA LEU A 197 -1.61 0.71 8.38
C LEU A 197 -3.04 0.27 8.01
N ALA A 198 -3.33 0.15 6.72
CA ALA A 198 -4.63 -0.29 6.18
C ALA A 198 -5.11 -1.55 6.89
N ARG A 199 -4.23 -2.56 6.95
CA ARG A 199 -4.49 -3.83 7.60
C ARG A 199 -4.78 -3.68 9.09
N LYS A 200 -4.12 -2.75 9.80
CA LYS A 200 -4.30 -2.54 11.24
C LYS A 200 -5.61 -1.83 11.58
N ILE A 201 -6.02 -0.87 10.75
CA ILE A 201 -7.27 -0.10 10.96
C ILE A 201 -8.50 -0.75 10.33
N GLY A 202 -8.32 -1.84 9.55
CA GLY A 202 -9.41 -2.56 8.89
C GLY A 202 -9.87 -1.95 7.56
N SER A 203 -9.05 -1.08 6.97
CA SER A 203 -9.32 -0.46 5.66
C SER A 203 -8.81 -1.33 4.51
N THR A 204 -9.50 -1.26 3.38
CA THR A 204 -9.05 -1.88 2.12
C THR A 204 -8.33 -0.86 1.25
N LEU A 205 -7.42 -1.32 0.37
CA LEU A 205 -6.73 -0.45 -0.58
C LEU A 205 -7.37 -0.54 -1.98
N LEU A 206 -7.66 0.62 -2.56
CA LEU A 206 -8.01 0.82 -3.96
C LEU A 206 -6.86 1.54 -4.66
N PHE A 207 -6.17 0.88 -5.58
CA PHE A 207 -5.15 1.52 -6.41
C PHE A 207 -5.78 2.04 -7.70
N GLU A 208 -5.60 3.32 -7.97
CA GLU A 208 -6.15 4.00 -9.15
C GLU A 208 -5.05 4.48 -10.11
N ASN A 209 -5.49 4.96 -11.29
CA ASN A 209 -4.60 5.42 -12.36
C ASN A 209 -3.57 4.36 -12.82
N ILE A 210 -3.97 3.09 -12.79
CA ILE A 210 -3.20 1.98 -13.35
C ILE A 210 -3.26 2.05 -14.88
N GLU A 211 -2.12 2.34 -15.50
CA GLU A 211 -1.96 2.47 -16.95
C GLU A 211 -1.01 1.42 -17.55
N LEU A 212 -0.20 0.75 -16.71
CA LEU A 212 0.78 -0.24 -17.13
C LEU A 212 0.75 -1.49 -16.23
N ASP A 213 1.20 -2.62 -16.77
CA ASP A 213 1.20 -3.94 -16.08
C ASP A 213 2.02 -3.93 -14.78
N TYR A 214 3.16 -3.21 -14.75
CA TYR A 214 3.97 -3.14 -13.53
C TYR A 214 3.27 -2.37 -12.40
N GLN A 215 2.40 -1.40 -12.70
CA GLN A 215 1.59 -0.71 -11.69
C GLN A 215 0.54 -1.65 -11.11
N LEU A 216 -0.06 -2.51 -11.94
CA LEU A 216 -1.00 -3.54 -11.47
C LEU A 216 -0.30 -4.58 -10.59
N HIS A 217 0.88 -5.06 -11.01
CA HIS A 217 1.70 -5.96 -10.21
C HIS A 217 2.09 -5.32 -8.88
N PHE A 218 2.48 -4.05 -8.90
CA PHE A 218 2.79 -3.28 -7.70
C PHE A 218 1.58 -3.18 -6.76
N ALA A 219 0.40 -2.82 -7.27
CA ALA A 219 -0.83 -2.75 -6.50
C ALA A 219 -1.17 -4.11 -5.85
N TRP A 220 -1.08 -5.20 -6.62
CA TRP A 220 -1.33 -6.56 -6.14
C TRP A 220 -0.39 -6.95 -5.00
N LYS A 221 0.91 -6.69 -5.17
CA LYS A 221 1.94 -7.04 -4.19
C LYS A 221 1.78 -6.26 -2.88
N ASN A 222 1.34 -5.02 -2.96
CA ASN A 222 1.20 -4.12 -1.81
C ASN A 222 -0.21 -4.12 -1.19
N GLY A 223 -0.93 -5.24 -1.30
CA GLY A 223 -2.20 -5.44 -0.60
C GLY A 223 -3.41 -4.74 -1.24
N GLY A 224 -3.32 -4.38 -2.52
CA GLY A 224 -4.43 -3.86 -3.31
C GLY A 224 -5.58 -4.86 -3.35
N ARG A 225 -6.74 -4.45 -2.81
CA ARG A 225 -7.97 -5.24 -2.92
C ARG A 225 -8.77 -4.85 -4.15
N TYR A 226 -8.70 -3.58 -4.52
CA TYR A 226 -9.40 -3.01 -5.65
C TYR A 226 -8.45 -2.29 -6.60
N TYR A 227 -8.77 -2.32 -7.89
CA TYR A 227 -7.94 -1.78 -8.96
C TYR A 227 -8.77 -0.97 -9.95
N GLN A 228 -8.24 0.19 -10.36
CA GLN A 228 -8.85 1.07 -11.34
C GLN A 228 -7.79 1.74 -12.22
N GLY A 229 -8.11 1.93 -13.50
CA GLY A 229 -7.24 2.66 -14.43
C GLY A 229 -7.40 2.21 -15.88
N PHE A 230 -6.81 2.96 -16.81
CA PHE A 230 -6.98 2.73 -18.25
C PHE A 230 -6.36 1.41 -18.74
N TYR A 231 -5.36 0.87 -18.05
CA TYR A 231 -4.83 -0.47 -18.34
C TYR A 231 -5.89 -1.58 -18.21
N LEU A 232 -6.83 -1.36 -17.29
CA LEU A 232 -7.94 -2.25 -17.02
C LEU A 232 -9.07 -1.91 -17.98
N GLN A 233 -9.65 -0.72 -17.81
CA GLN A 233 -10.77 -0.27 -18.62
C GLN A 233 -10.96 1.26 -18.48
N GLU A 234 -11.16 1.91 -19.62
CA GLU A 234 -11.49 3.34 -19.66
C GLU A 234 -12.95 3.61 -19.26
N PRO A 235 -13.26 4.82 -18.76
CA PRO A 235 -14.63 5.25 -18.49
C PRO A 235 -15.52 5.17 -19.73
N SER A 236 -16.75 4.70 -19.57
CA SER A 236 -17.72 4.65 -20.69
C SER A 236 -19.13 5.03 -20.27
N ALA A 237 -19.99 5.38 -21.23
CA ALA A 237 -21.39 5.72 -20.96
C ALA A 237 -22.25 4.52 -20.52
N HIS A 238 -21.75 3.28 -20.64
CA HIS A 238 -22.54 2.07 -20.44
C HIS A 238 -21.95 1.19 -19.34
N PHE A 239 -22.80 0.44 -18.66
CA PHE A 239 -22.35 -0.62 -17.79
C PHE A 239 -21.81 -1.79 -18.60
N LEU A 240 -20.85 -2.50 -18.02
CA LEU A 240 -20.16 -3.62 -18.65
C LEU A 240 -20.57 -4.92 -17.96
N LYS A 241 -20.33 -6.05 -18.64
CA LYS A 241 -20.48 -7.36 -17.99
C LYS A 241 -19.51 -7.45 -16.81
N LYS A 242 -20.00 -7.89 -15.65
CA LYS A 242 -19.22 -7.99 -14.41
C LYS A 242 -17.90 -8.76 -14.61
N GLU A 243 -17.89 -9.76 -15.48
CA GLU A 243 -16.75 -10.66 -15.75
C GLU A 243 -15.84 -10.24 -16.90
N ILE A 244 -16.01 -9.03 -17.49
CA ILE A 244 -15.36 -8.64 -18.74
C ILE A 244 -13.83 -8.87 -18.77
N LEU A 245 -13.13 -8.71 -17.64
CA LEU A 245 -11.68 -8.93 -17.53
C LEU A 245 -11.28 -10.17 -16.69
N ARG A 246 -12.22 -11.04 -16.32
CA ARG A 246 -11.96 -12.14 -15.36
C ARG A 246 -10.77 -13.00 -15.75
N GLU A 247 -10.73 -13.47 -16.99
CA GLU A 247 -9.63 -14.35 -17.45
C GLU A 247 -8.30 -13.61 -17.59
N LYS A 248 -8.31 -12.34 -18.04
CA LYS A 248 -7.09 -11.49 -18.13
C LYS A 248 -6.49 -11.29 -16.75
N LEU A 249 -7.30 -10.87 -15.78
CA LEU A 249 -6.87 -10.61 -14.41
C LEU A 249 -6.43 -11.89 -13.70
N LYS A 250 -7.13 -13.01 -13.90
CA LYS A 250 -6.73 -14.31 -13.35
C LYS A 250 -5.37 -14.76 -13.88
N THR A 251 -5.13 -14.59 -15.18
CA THR A 251 -3.82 -14.90 -15.80
C THR A 251 -2.72 -14.03 -15.21
N LYS A 252 -2.95 -12.71 -15.10
CA LYS A 252 -2.00 -11.78 -14.47
C LYS A 252 -1.70 -12.12 -13.02
N CYS A 253 -2.74 -12.43 -12.23
CA CYS A 253 -2.58 -12.87 -10.85
C CYS A 253 -1.70 -14.13 -10.75
N GLN A 254 -1.87 -15.10 -11.66
CA GLN A 254 -1.01 -16.29 -11.72
C GLN A 254 0.46 -15.95 -12.06
N GLU A 255 0.69 -15.07 -13.03
CA GLU A 255 2.04 -14.59 -13.37
C GLU A 255 2.73 -13.93 -12.16
N TYR A 256 2.01 -13.06 -11.45
CA TYR A 256 2.52 -12.38 -10.26
C TYR A 256 2.79 -13.37 -9.11
N ILE A 257 1.90 -14.33 -8.88
CA ILE A 257 2.08 -15.39 -7.86
C ILE A 257 3.33 -16.21 -8.16
N GLU A 258 3.56 -16.62 -9.40
CA GLU A 258 4.74 -17.41 -9.77
C GLU A 258 6.04 -16.60 -9.70
N HIS A 259 5.98 -15.30 -10.01
CA HIS A 259 7.08 -14.39 -9.74
C HIS A 259 7.41 -14.31 -8.24
N GLU A 260 6.41 -14.06 -7.40
CA GLU A 260 6.57 -13.93 -5.95
C GLU A 260 7.07 -15.22 -5.29
N LYS A 261 6.55 -16.38 -5.72
CA LYS A 261 7.04 -17.69 -5.26
C LYS A 261 8.49 -17.93 -5.62
N ARG A 262 8.93 -17.51 -6.81
CA ARG A 262 10.35 -17.64 -7.21
C ARG A 262 11.25 -16.79 -6.32
N HIS A 263 10.87 -15.55 -6.06
CA HIS A 263 11.59 -14.67 -5.14
C HIS A 263 11.68 -15.28 -3.73
N LEU A 264 10.55 -15.69 -3.15
CA LEU A 264 10.51 -16.29 -1.81
C LEU A 264 11.33 -17.58 -1.72
N LYS A 265 11.33 -18.40 -2.78
CA LYS A 265 12.19 -19.59 -2.87
C LYS A 265 13.68 -19.23 -2.92
N ALA A 266 14.07 -18.20 -3.66
CA ALA A 266 15.46 -17.73 -3.71
C ALA A 266 15.94 -17.24 -2.33
N VAL A 267 15.13 -16.39 -1.67
CA VAL A 267 15.42 -15.90 -0.30
C VAL A 267 15.53 -17.07 0.68
N HIS A 268 14.63 -18.05 0.61
CA HIS A 268 14.69 -19.23 1.47
C HIS A 268 15.91 -20.11 1.17
N GLY A 269 16.25 -20.30 -0.10
CA GLY A 269 17.44 -21.04 -0.54
C GLY A 269 18.73 -20.39 -0.04
N LEU A 270 18.84 -19.07 -0.11
CA LEU A 270 19.98 -18.34 0.46
C LEU A 270 20.05 -18.56 1.98
N ALA A 271 18.94 -18.43 2.71
CA ALA A 271 18.94 -18.65 4.16
C ALA A 271 19.41 -20.09 4.53
N GLN A 272 19.00 -21.10 3.76
CA GLN A 272 19.46 -22.49 3.96
C GLN A 272 20.95 -22.67 3.65
N LEU A 273 21.44 -22.04 2.58
CA LEU A 273 22.86 -22.05 2.22
C LEU A 273 23.71 -21.44 3.35
N LEU A 274 23.35 -20.24 3.79
CA LEU A 274 24.05 -19.54 4.87
C LEU A 274 23.98 -20.33 6.19
N GLN A 275 22.85 -20.96 6.50
CA GLN A 275 22.71 -21.84 7.66
C GLN A 275 23.72 -23.00 7.60
N ARG A 276 23.81 -23.69 6.46
CA ARG A 276 24.72 -24.83 6.30
C ARG A 276 26.18 -24.42 6.44
N GLU A 277 26.59 -23.37 5.72
CA GLU A 277 27.96 -22.85 5.78
C GLU A 277 28.32 -22.38 7.20
N THR A 278 27.41 -21.66 7.86
CA THR A 278 27.62 -21.18 9.24
C THR A 278 27.71 -22.34 10.22
N ASN A 279 26.85 -23.36 10.09
CA ASN A 279 26.93 -24.57 10.92
C ASN A 279 28.32 -25.23 10.81
N GLU A 280 28.82 -25.40 9.58
CA GLU A 280 30.13 -26.02 9.33
C GLU A 280 31.27 -25.22 9.96
N HIS A 281 31.30 -23.91 9.71
CA HIS A 281 32.29 -22.99 10.29
C HIS A 281 32.26 -22.96 11.82
N ILE A 282 31.08 -22.81 12.43
CA ILE A 282 30.93 -22.74 13.88
C ILE A 282 31.33 -24.07 14.54
N ASN A 283 30.94 -25.21 13.96
CA ASN A 283 31.30 -26.53 14.51
C ASN A 283 32.82 -26.79 14.45
N GLN A 284 33.52 -26.25 13.46
CA GLN A 284 34.97 -26.32 13.39
C GLN A 284 35.63 -25.40 14.42
N LEU A 285 35.19 -24.16 14.52
CA LEU A 285 35.81 -23.14 15.38
C LEU A 285 35.55 -23.37 16.87
N LYS A 286 34.36 -23.86 17.25
CA LYS A 286 34.04 -24.19 18.65
C LYS A 286 34.92 -25.32 19.23
N LYS A 287 35.62 -26.10 18.39
CA LYS A 287 36.63 -27.06 18.85
C LYS A 287 37.93 -26.39 19.33
N GLN A 288 38.15 -25.14 18.94
CA GLN A 288 39.40 -24.41 19.16
C GLN A 288 39.27 -23.35 20.28
N THR A 289 38.08 -22.76 20.45
CA THR A 289 37.85 -21.74 21.46
C THR A 289 36.41 -21.74 21.98
N ASN A 290 36.24 -21.40 23.26
CA ASN A 290 34.95 -21.13 23.89
C ASN A 290 34.71 -19.63 24.12
N ASN A 291 35.68 -18.77 23.78
CA ASN A 291 35.57 -17.32 23.94
C ASN A 291 34.89 -16.71 22.70
N LEU A 292 33.84 -15.90 22.92
CA LEU A 292 33.03 -15.33 21.84
C LEU A 292 33.81 -14.35 20.96
N ASP A 293 34.66 -13.49 21.54
CA ASP A 293 35.50 -12.56 20.76
C ASP A 293 36.48 -13.33 19.87
N SER A 294 37.11 -14.38 20.38
CA SER A 294 38.02 -15.24 19.60
C SER A 294 37.28 -16.01 18.49
N LEU A 295 36.05 -16.45 18.77
CA LEU A 295 35.20 -17.15 17.82
C LEU A 295 34.81 -16.24 16.64
N ILE A 296 34.32 -15.03 16.93
CA ILE A 296 33.86 -14.11 15.89
C ILE A 296 35.02 -13.59 15.02
N ILE A 297 36.20 -13.34 15.62
CA ILE A 297 37.43 -12.98 14.89
C ILE A 297 37.90 -14.12 13.98
N SER A 298 37.79 -15.37 14.44
CA SER A 298 38.13 -16.52 13.59
C SER A 298 37.12 -16.71 12.47
N LEU A 299 35.84 -16.45 12.75
CA LEU A 299 34.77 -16.55 11.79
C LEU A 299 34.89 -15.51 10.67
N SER A 300 35.24 -14.26 11.00
CA SER A 300 35.38 -13.18 10.00
C SER A 300 36.40 -13.52 8.91
N LYS A 301 37.45 -14.26 9.26
CA LYS A 301 38.50 -14.70 8.33
C LYS A 301 38.06 -15.79 7.35
N ILE A 302 36.94 -16.47 7.58
CA ILE A 302 36.49 -17.62 6.78
C ILE A 302 35.13 -17.42 6.10
N VAL A 303 34.30 -16.49 6.57
CA VAL A 303 32.98 -16.22 5.96
C VAL A 303 33.04 -15.50 4.61
N GLY A 304 34.24 -15.06 4.22
CA GLY A 304 34.51 -14.45 2.92
C GLY A 304 33.95 -13.04 2.78
N ASP A 305 33.70 -12.66 1.53
CA ASP A 305 33.27 -11.31 1.11
C ASP A 305 31.74 -11.13 1.04
N LYS A 306 30.99 -12.12 1.53
CA LYS A 306 29.51 -12.10 1.58
C LYS A 306 28.96 -11.14 2.64
N PHE A 307 29.72 -10.93 3.71
CA PHE A 307 29.32 -10.15 4.88
C PHE A 307 30.23 -8.97 5.10
N PHE A 308 29.70 -7.85 5.57
CA PHE A 308 30.49 -6.67 5.94
C PHE A 308 30.45 -6.34 7.43
N ARG A 309 29.49 -6.87 8.19
CA ARG A 309 29.42 -6.69 9.65
C ARG A 309 29.07 -8.00 10.37
N LEU A 310 29.75 -8.28 11.48
CA LEU A 310 29.48 -9.42 12.36
C LEU A 310 29.42 -8.97 13.82
N TYR A 311 28.44 -9.46 14.57
CA TYR A 311 28.37 -9.26 16.03
C TYR A 311 27.54 -10.35 16.71
N ILE A 312 27.73 -10.54 18.03
CA ILE A 312 26.97 -11.50 18.83
C ILE A 312 26.19 -10.78 19.93
N CYS A 313 24.93 -11.14 20.12
CA CYS A 313 24.11 -10.71 21.27
C CYS A 313 23.62 -11.89 22.11
N ASP A 314 23.18 -11.59 23.33
CA ASP A 314 22.37 -12.50 24.13
C ASP A 314 20.88 -12.48 23.71
N GLY A 315 20.06 -13.34 24.33
CA GLY A 315 18.61 -13.40 24.06
C GLY A 315 17.81 -12.15 24.48
N ASN A 316 18.39 -11.26 25.28
CA ASN A 316 17.79 -9.99 25.69
C ASN A 316 18.27 -8.81 24.83
N GLY A 317 19.10 -9.08 23.82
CA GLY A 317 19.61 -8.10 22.88
C GLY A 317 20.81 -7.31 23.37
N PHE A 318 21.46 -7.69 24.47
CA PHE A 318 22.74 -7.11 24.86
C PHE A 318 23.86 -7.66 23.98
N GLN A 319 24.60 -6.78 23.34
CA GLN A 319 25.73 -7.15 22.49
C GLN A 319 26.94 -7.56 23.33
N LEU A 320 27.48 -8.75 23.06
CA LEU A 320 28.53 -9.41 23.83
C LEU A 320 29.93 -9.28 23.22
N THR A 321 30.01 -8.95 21.92
CA THR A 321 31.27 -8.73 21.18
C THR A 321 31.32 -7.31 20.64
N GLU A 322 32.51 -6.83 20.27
CA GLU A 322 32.58 -5.66 19.39
C GLU A 322 32.03 -6.00 18.00
N ASN A 323 31.74 -4.97 17.21
CA ASN A 323 31.45 -5.16 15.80
C ASN A 323 32.74 -5.53 15.08
N LEU A 324 32.72 -6.57 14.26
CA LEU A 324 33.72 -6.73 13.21
C LEU A 324 33.15 -6.13 11.93
N ILE A 325 33.88 -5.18 11.35
CA ILE A 325 33.52 -4.50 10.10
C ILE A 325 34.54 -4.88 9.03
N ARG A 326 34.07 -5.14 7.81
CA ARG A 326 34.93 -5.38 6.67
C ARG A 326 35.17 -4.08 5.92
N GLU A 327 36.43 -3.67 5.85
CA GLU A 327 36.90 -2.59 5.00
C GLU A 327 37.77 -3.15 3.85
N ASN A 328 38.26 -2.28 2.97
CA ASN A 328 39.11 -2.66 1.83
C ASN A 328 40.41 -3.37 2.25
N SER A 329 40.92 -3.10 3.46
CA SER A 329 42.14 -3.67 4.05
C SER A 329 41.93 -5.04 4.73
N GLY A 330 40.68 -5.44 4.98
CA GLY A 330 40.34 -6.64 5.74
C GLY A 330 39.27 -6.39 6.81
N TRP A 331 39.21 -7.28 7.80
CA TRP A 331 38.29 -7.17 8.93
C TRP A 331 38.93 -6.44 10.10
N GLU A 332 38.24 -5.43 10.61
CA GLU A 332 38.66 -4.61 11.74
C GLU A 332 37.62 -4.65 12.86
N ALA A 333 38.07 -4.58 14.11
CA ALA A 333 37.19 -4.50 15.26
C ALA A 333 36.88 -3.04 15.56
N LEU A 334 35.60 -2.70 15.61
CA LEU A 334 35.13 -1.37 15.97
C LEU A 334 34.63 -1.37 17.41
N ASP A 335 35.40 -0.71 18.27
CA ASP A 335 35.16 -0.65 19.71
C ASP A 335 33.91 0.20 20.07
N GLY A 336 33.35 -0.06 21.26
CA GLY A 336 32.26 0.73 21.83
C GLY A 336 30.86 0.22 21.50
N PHE A 337 30.73 -1.01 21.00
CA PHE A 337 29.45 -1.67 20.77
C PHE A 337 29.11 -2.71 21.84
N LYS A 338 30.11 -3.28 22.51
CA LYS A 338 29.89 -4.21 23.62
C LYS A 338 29.06 -3.55 24.72
N GLY A 339 27.99 -4.23 25.16
CA GLY A 339 27.04 -3.75 26.16
C GLY A 339 25.88 -2.91 25.60
N LYS A 340 25.88 -2.52 24.31
CA LYS A 340 24.70 -1.90 23.69
C LYS A 340 23.51 -2.88 23.67
N ASN A 341 22.29 -2.35 23.68
CA ASN A 341 21.07 -3.15 23.62
C ASN A 341 20.30 -2.90 22.31
N TRP A 342 19.82 -3.98 21.69
CA TRP A 342 19.12 -3.96 20.40
C TRP A 342 17.66 -4.44 20.47
N SER A 343 17.13 -4.72 21.66
CA SER A 343 15.77 -5.24 21.86
C SER A 343 14.66 -4.28 21.40
N TRP A 344 14.97 -2.99 21.27
CA TRP A 344 14.06 -1.95 20.77
C TRP A 344 13.85 -2.01 19.25
N ARG A 345 14.69 -2.73 18.49
CA ARG A 345 14.48 -2.91 17.05
C ARG A 345 13.21 -3.76 16.83
N PRO A 346 12.27 -3.35 15.94
CA PRO A 346 10.93 -3.94 15.86
C PRO A 346 10.87 -5.47 15.75
N TYR A 347 11.84 -6.09 15.07
CA TYR A 347 11.86 -7.53 14.79
C TYR A 347 12.76 -8.34 15.74
N PHE A 348 13.53 -7.70 16.61
CA PHE A 348 14.64 -8.36 17.32
C PHE A 348 14.13 -9.52 18.19
N LEU A 349 13.27 -9.22 19.17
CA LEU A 349 12.76 -10.23 20.12
C LEU A 349 11.93 -11.31 19.42
N GLU A 350 11.14 -10.94 18.40
CA GLU A 350 10.40 -11.92 17.59
C GLU A 350 11.35 -12.90 16.90
N ASN A 351 12.44 -12.40 16.30
CA ASN A 351 13.44 -13.22 15.65
C ASN A 351 14.19 -14.12 16.63
N ILE A 352 14.51 -13.66 17.84
CA ILE A 352 15.08 -14.49 18.90
C ILE A 352 14.17 -15.69 19.21
N MET A 353 12.88 -15.44 19.48
CA MET A 353 11.91 -16.50 19.78
C MET A 353 11.75 -17.48 18.60
N ARG A 354 11.75 -16.96 17.37
CA ARG A 354 11.66 -17.79 16.15
C ARG A 354 12.88 -18.68 15.97
N MET A 355 14.08 -18.16 16.19
CA MET A 355 15.32 -18.94 16.12
C MET A 355 15.37 -20.02 17.20
N GLN A 356 14.96 -19.72 18.44
CA GLN A 356 14.88 -20.71 19.52
C GLN A 356 13.93 -21.85 19.17
N ASN A 357 12.72 -21.53 18.72
CA ASN A 357 11.70 -22.53 18.42
C ASN A 357 12.05 -23.41 17.21
N LYS A 358 12.69 -22.85 16.19
CA LYS A 358 13.03 -23.57 14.95
C LYS A 358 14.42 -24.18 14.96
N ASN A 359 15.27 -23.77 15.90
CA ASN A 359 16.71 -24.03 15.91
C ASN A 359 17.36 -23.81 14.52
N ALA A 360 17.00 -22.70 13.88
CA ALA A 360 17.41 -22.36 12.53
C ALA A 360 17.61 -20.85 12.40
N GLY A 361 18.59 -20.46 11.60
CA GLY A 361 18.88 -19.08 11.26
C GLY A 361 17.79 -18.46 10.40
N LEU A 362 17.76 -17.13 10.42
CA LEU A 362 16.76 -16.31 9.77
C LEU A 362 17.45 -15.24 8.93
N LEU A 363 17.01 -15.09 7.69
CA LEU A 363 17.37 -13.96 6.85
C LEU A 363 16.28 -12.91 6.97
N SER A 364 16.65 -11.66 7.25
CA SER A 364 15.71 -10.54 7.31
C SER A 364 15.10 -10.22 5.93
N ASP A 365 14.05 -9.41 5.94
CA ASP A 365 13.69 -8.57 4.81
C ASP A 365 14.81 -7.58 4.46
N SER A 366 14.68 -6.91 3.31
CA SER A 366 15.63 -5.89 2.87
C SER A 366 15.34 -4.60 3.62
N TYR A 367 16.35 -4.00 4.26
CA TYR A 367 16.22 -2.75 4.99
C TYR A 367 17.46 -1.87 4.81
N SER A 368 17.33 -0.56 5.03
CA SER A 368 18.46 0.38 4.93
C SER A 368 19.29 0.34 6.21
N ASP A 369 20.60 0.08 6.10
CA ASP A 369 21.52 0.12 7.23
C ASP A 369 21.59 1.52 7.83
N ILE A 370 21.57 1.62 9.16
CA ILE A 370 21.53 2.92 9.86
C ILE A 370 22.86 3.67 9.71
N GLU A 371 23.98 2.98 9.52
CA GLU A 371 25.31 3.60 9.43
C GLU A 371 25.68 3.91 7.97
N THR A 372 25.43 2.98 7.04
CA THR A 372 25.83 3.16 5.63
C THR A 372 24.72 3.72 4.73
N GLY A 373 23.46 3.56 5.11
CA GLY A 373 22.30 3.88 4.27
C GLY A 373 22.02 2.87 3.15
N GLU A 374 22.89 1.88 2.95
CA GLU A 374 22.74 0.86 1.91
C GLU A 374 21.63 -0.15 2.24
N MET A 375 21.01 -0.71 1.21
CA MET A 375 20.01 -1.77 1.39
C MET A 375 20.71 -3.09 1.70
N ILE A 376 20.45 -3.65 2.88
CA ILE A 376 21.09 -4.88 3.36
C ILE A 376 20.07 -5.91 3.80
N ARG A 377 20.56 -7.12 4.07
CA ARG A 377 19.85 -8.14 4.84
C ARG A 377 20.77 -8.63 5.96
N THR A 378 20.20 -8.98 7.10
CA THR A 378 20.94 -9.62 8.19
C THR A 378 20.57 -11.09 8.25
N PHE A 379 21.58 -11.95 8.23
CA PHE A 379 21.42 -13.35 8.59
C PHE A 379 21.70 -13.52 10.08
N SER A 380 20.65 -13.89 10.83
CA SER A 380 20.69 -14.15 12.26
C SER A 380 20.80 -15.66 12.49
N TYR A 381 21.68 -16.10 13.38
CA TYR A 381 22.00 -17.50 13.60
C TYR A 381 22.05 -17.84 15.10
N PRO A 382 21.35 -18.89 15.58
CA PRO A 382 21.40 -19.31 16.98
C PRO A 382 22.72 -20.02 17.30
N LEU A 383 23.50 -19.45 18.21
CA LEU A 383 24.82 -19.93 18.64
C LEU A 383 24.78 -20.77 19.94
N GLY A 384 23.70 -21.52 20.15
CA GLY A 384 23.42 -22.26 21.39
C GLY A 384 22.15 -21.76 22.06
N GLU A 385 22.04 -21.90 23.39
CA GLU A 385 20.79 -21.61 24.10
C GLU A 385 20.49 -20.11 24.24
N ASN A 386 21.51 -19.27 24.42
CA ASN A 386 21.31 -17.84 24.75
C ASN A 386 22.23 -16.88 23.97
N HIS A 387 22.86 -17.33 22.89
CA HIS A 387 23.74 -16.49 22.07
C HIS A 387 23.27 -16.49 20.63
N TYR A 388 23.30 -15.33 19.98
CA TYR A 388 22.83 -15.13 18.62
C TYR A 388 23.86 -14.36 17.84
N LEU A 389 24.31 -14.94 16.74
CA LEU A 389 25.24 -14.33 15.79
C LEU A 389 24.42 -13.58 14.73
N PHE A 390 24.78 -12.34 14.49
CA PHE A 390 24.21 -11.49 13.45
C PHE A 390 25.28 -11.18 12.42
N MET A 391 24.92 -11.35 11.16
CA MET A 391 25.84 -11.16 10.03
C MET A 391 25.13 -10.34 8.95
N ASP A 392 25.60 -9.12 8.73
CA ASP A 392 25.02 -8.22 7.74
C ASP A 392 25.64 -8.49 6.38
N LEU A 393 24.80 -8.80 5.40
CA LEU A 393 25.21 -9.13 4.03
C LEU A 393 25.56 -7.86 3.26
N ALA A 394 26.63 -7.93 2.48
CA ALA A 394 27.05 -6.83 1.61
C ALA A 394 26.06 -6.65 0.45
N TYR A 395 25.84 -5.40 0.04
CA TYR A 395 24.94 -5.08 -1.08
C TYR A 395 25.39 -5.76 -2.38
N ASP A 396 26.68 -5.71 -2.71
CA ASP A 396 27.24 -6.34 -3.92
C ASP A 396 26.97 -7.84 -3.97
N PHE A 397 27.14 -8.53 -2.84
CA PHE A 397 26.83 -9.96 -2.76
C PHE A 397 25.35 -10.22 -3.02
N LEU A 398 24.45 -9.43 -2.44
CA LEU A 398 23.02 -9.55 -2.66
C LEU A 398 22.63 -9.25 -4.11
N TYR A 399 23.29 -8.26 -4.74
CA TYR A 399 23.06 -7.87 -6.13
C TYR A 399 23.33 -9.01 -7.11
N ASP A 400 24.38 -9.79 -6.85
CA ASP A 400 24.75 -10.94 -7.67
C ASP A 400 23.86 -12.19 -7.43
N GLN A 401 22.95 -12.16 -6.45
CA GLN A 401 22.05 -13.28 -6.20
C GLN A 401 20.77 -13.18 -7.03
N ASP A 402 20.58 -14.14 -7.94
CA ASP A 402 19.37 -14.27 -8.75
C ASP A 402 18.10 -14.35 -7.89
N GLY A 403 17.18 -13.42 -8.14
CA GLY A 403 15.86 -13.41 -7.52
C GLY A 403 15.79 -12.93 -6.07
N ILE A 404 16.86 -12.30 -5.54
CA ILE A 404 16.87 -11.74 -4.18
C ILE A 404 16.51 -10.24 -4.14
N HIS A 405 16.66 -9.55 -5.27
CA HIS A 405 16.17 -8.19 -5.50
C HIS A 405 14.89 -8.22 -6.34
N TYR A 406 14.05 -7.20 -6.15
CA TYR A 406 12.78 -7.01 -6.88
C TYR A 406 12.92 -6.00 -8.00
#